data_AF-A0A1C5WAU9-F1
#
_entry.id   AF-A0A1C5WAU9-F1
#
_cell.length_a   1.000
_cell.length_b   1.000
_cell.length_c   1.000
_cell.angle_alpha   90.00
_cell.angle_beta   90.00
_cell.angle_gamma   90.00
#
_symmetry.space_group_name_H-M   'P 1'
#
loop_
_entity.id
_entity.type
_entity.pdbx_description
1 polymer ?
#
loop_
_entity_poly.entity_id
_entity_poly.type
_entity_poly.pdbx_seq_one_letter_code
_entity_poly.pdbx_strand_id
1 'polypeptide(L)'
;MAAIYDNPLKDELEATFMRLWEPECEVFHKNFVQDVASRISYFASMGAIERTLELAGKSVEPENDPNGFWFFPYGGLTIYRQKNWMVSWRGTSKYIWDFEGPINKKNEYGRFNGTGVLQIYATGKPVSAVASGYGVKGWNWSSLPGTTTLDIPHEKLPSKKHRQYSSVNFLGGTRLDDSCGVSSFTYADNLSSVKANKSVFFFDDYIYVLGTELESTGEHYMLQTTVAQLSVKDDKSKPYLNGDKYVDPYGHAYYFVNSKGVIAERKLQTEPLESKRGVSKGYYETCKINHGINPCNESYAYVINVNGGIKGADELSDSYSQKFKLIRSDKIAHILLYKVKGKKGYAVREAGINLQDDDILKVSTPCILATQKSVNGYRIAVSNPDMNRFDEKIDYAQSSERKYHFADSRSAPVIIYVKGYWKLKEEQKDVHLISHDKNTTKICFDCVGARTISTELIECK
;
A
#
# COMPACT_ATOMS: atom_id res chain seq x y z
N MET A 1 -27.31 24.36 -18.81
CA MET A 1 -27.72 23.19 -18.00
C MET A 1 -28.09 21.99 -18.91
N ALA A 2 -27.23 21.61 -19.87
CA ALA A 2 -27.55 20.55 -20.85
C ALA A 2 -26.43 19.50 -21.02
N ALA A 3 -25.40 19.49 -20.17
CA ALA A 3 -24.23 18.61 -20.33
C ALA A 3 -24.13 17.48 -19.27
N ILE A 4 -25.14 17.30 -18.41
CA ILE A 4 -25.09 16.33 -17.29
C ILE A 4 -25.84 15.03 -17.62
N TYR A 5 -26.67 14.99 -18.67
CA TYR A 5 -27.50 13.81 -18.96
C TYR A 5 -26.78 12.68 -19.71
N ASP A 6 -25.63 12.94 -20.35
CA ASP A 6 -24.86 11.93 -21.11
C ASP A 6 -23.58 11.47 -20.40
N ASN A 7 -23.54 11.51 -19.05
CA ASN A 7 -22.40 10.93 -18.34
C ASN A 7 -22.49 9.39 -18.40
N PRO A 8 -21.54 8.69 -19.06
CA PRO A 8 -21.58 7.22 -19.16
C PRO A 8 -21.43 6.53 -17.81
N LEU A 9 -20.99 7.24 -16.76
CA LEU A 9 -20.84 6.74 -15.40
C LEU A 9 -22.00 7.13 -14.49
N LYS A 10 -23.08 7.71 -15.02
CA LYS A 10 -24.19 8.21 -14.21
C LYS A 10 -24.75 7.12 -13.28
N ASP A 11 -25.10 5.96 -13.84
CA ASP A 11 -25.72 4.88 -13.08
C ASP A 11 -24.76 4.31 -12.02
N GLU A 12 -23.47 4.21 -12.34
CA GLU A 12 -22.42 3.81 -11.39
C GLU A 12 -22.32 4.82 -10.23
N LEU A 13 -22.26 6.11 -10.53
CA LEU A 13 -22.18 7.16 -9.51
C LEU A 13 -23.45 7.24 -8.64
N GLU A 14 -24.63 6.97 -9.22
CA GLU A 14 -25.89 6.91 -8.48
C GLU A 14 -25.91 5.68 -7.54
N ALA A 15 -25.47 4.51 -7.99
CA ALA A 15 -25.36 3.32 -7.14
C ALA A 15 -24.30 3.47 -6.05
N THR A 16 -23.15 4.09 -6.35
CA THR A 16 -22.13 4.47 -5.36
C THR A 16 -22.68 5.43 -4.32
N PHE A 17 -23.43 6.46 -4.75
CA PHE A 17 -24.08 7.39 -3.82
C PHE A 17 -25.03 6.63 -2.88
N MET A 18 -25.87 5.74 -3.41
CA MET A 18 -26.82 4.98 -2.60
C MET A 18 -26.13 4.07 -1.58
N ARG A 19 -24.98 3.45 -1.94
CA ARG A 19 -24.18 2.69 -0.97
C ARG A 19 -23.60 3.57 0.15
N LEU A 20 -23.22 4.81 -0.17
CA LEU A 20 -22.65 5.76 0.79
C LEU A 20 -23.71 6.55 1.58
N TRP A 21 -24.98 6.46 1.19
CA TRP A 21 -26.08 7.20 1.78
C TRP A 21 -26.48 6.60 3.14
N GLU A 22 -25.96 7.20 4.21
CA GLU A 22 -26.27 6.84 5.59
C GLU A 22 -26.84 8.06 6.34
N PRO A 23 -28.12 8.41 6.14
CA PRO A 23 -28.70 9.63 6.71
C PRO A 23 -28.67 9.65 8.24
N GLU A 24 -28.73 8.50 8.90
CA GLU A 24 -28.70 8.36 10.35
C GLU A 24 -27.29 8.52 10.96
N CYS A 25 -26.25 8.68 10.13
CA CYS A 25 -24.88 8.84 10.62
C CYS A 25 -24.72 10.19 11.33
N GLU A 26 -24.30 10.18 12.60
CA GLU A 26 -24.11 11.39 13.40
C GLU A 26 -23.16 12.41 12.73
N VAL A 27 -22.12 11.92 12.05
CA VAL A 27 -21.16 12.74 11.31
C VAL A 27 -21.83 13.46 10.14
N PHE A 28 -22.76 12.81 9.45
CA PHE A 28 -23.54 13.43 8.39
C PHE A 28 -24.43 14.54 8.94
N HIS A 29 -25.21 14.29 9.99
CA HIS A 29 -26.04 15.33 10.61
C HIS A 29 -25.22 16.52 11.09
N LYS A 30 -24.13 16.27 11.82
CA LYS A 30 -23.31 17.34 12.40
C LYS A 30 -22.61 18.19 11.34
N ASN A 31 -21.98 17.56 10.35
CA ASN A 31 -21.11 18.26 9.42
C ASN A 31 -21.79 18.66 8.10
N PHE A 32 -22.91 18.01 7.76
CA PHE A 32 -23.58 18.20 6.47
C PHE A 32 -24.97 18.84 6.58
N VAL A 33 -25.63 18.77 7.75
CA VAL A 33 -26.96 19.38 7.97
C VAL A 33 -26.90 20.57 8.94
N GLN A 34 -26.24 20.43 10.08
CA GLN A 34 -26.20 21.49 11.10
C GLN A 34 -25.18 22.59 10.79
N ASP A 35 -24.07 22.26 10.12
CA ASP A 35 -22.96 23.18 9.83
C ASP A 35 -22.92 23.61 8.35
N VAL A 36 -24.09 23.76 7.73
CA VAL A 36 -24.25 24.14 6.32
C VAL A 36 -23.75 25.56 6.13
N ALA A 37 -22.71 25.72 5.32
CA ALA A 37 -22.07 27.00 5.09
C ALA A 37 -21.44 27.08 3.70
N SER A 38 -21.41 28.28 3.13
CA SER A 38 -20.58 28.55 1.96
C SER A 38 -19.11 28.56 2.37
N ARG A 39 -18.36 27.54 1.93
CA ARG A 39 -16.94 27.34 2.24
C ARG A 39 -16.14 27.15 0.96
N ILE A 40 -14.85 27.44 1.03
CA ILE A 40 -13.91 27.28 -0.11
C ILE A 40 -13.88 25.86 -0.70
N SER A 41 -14.26 24.85 0.10
CA SER A 41 -14.31 23.45 -0.31
C SER A 41 -15.60 23.05 -1.04
N TYR A 42 -16.58 23.97 -1.16
CA TYR A 42 -17.90 23.72 -1.75
C TYR A 42 -18.63 22.48 -1.18
N PHE A 43 -18.27 22.06 0.03
CA PHE A 43 -18.84 20.93 0.74
C PHE A 43 -19.93 21.39 1.70
N ALA A 44 -21.02 20.61 1.86
CA ALA A 44 -22.17 20.92 2.71
C ALA A 44 -22.81 22.29 2.44
N SER A 45 -22.93 22.66 1.15
CA SER A 45 -23.72 23.83 0.72
C SER A 45 -25.20 23.48 0.56
N MET A 46 -26.09 24.48 0.52
CA MET A 46 -27.52 24.26 0.23
C MET A 46 -27.75 23.47 -1.07
N GLY A 47 -26.98 23.78 -2.12
CA GLY A 47 -27.06 23.05 -3.39
C GLY A 47 -26.53 21.62 -3.29
N ALA A 48 -25.54 21.36 -2.44
CA ALA A 48 -25.08 19.99 -2.19
C ALA A 48 -26.18 19.17 -1.49
N ILE A 49 -26.87 19.75 -0.50
CA ILE A 49 -28.01 19.08 0.17
C ILE A 49 -29.15 18.83 -0.81
N GLU A 50 -29.53 19.82 -1.62
CA GLU A 50 -30.57 19.67 -2.64
C GLU A 50 -30.26 18.48 -3.55
N ARG A 51 -29.03 18.41 -4.09
CA ARG A 51 -28.58 17.29 -4.93
C ARG A 51 -28.58 15.96 -4.19
N THR A 52 -28.12 15.94 -2.93
CA THR A 52 -28.14 14.74 -2.09
C THR A 52 -29.57 14.22 -1.90
N LEU A 53 -30.54 15.09 -1.61
CA LEU A 53 -31.94 14.71 -1.43
C LEU A 53 -32.60 14.27 -2.74
N GLU A 54 -32.31 14.96 -3.85
CA GLU A 54 -32.74 14.55 -5.19
C GLU A 54 -32.25 13.14 -5.54
N LEU A 55 -30.97 12.85 -5.28
CA LEU A 55 -30.39 11.53 -5.52
C LEU A 55 -31.01 10.49 -4.58
N ALA A 56 -31.11 10.77 -3.28
CA ALA A 56 -31.69 9.86 -2.29
C ALA A 56 -33.17 9.53 -2.56
N GLY A 57 -33.90 10.41 -3.26
CA GLY A 57 -35.27 10.17 -3.71
C GLY A 57 -35.40 9.26 -4.93
N LYS A 58 -34.29 8.89 -5.61
CA LYS A 58 -34.31 7.98 -6.75
C LYS A 58 -34.39 6.52 -6.29
N SER A 59 -35.08 5.69 -7.09
CA SER A 59 -35.09 4.23 -6.90
C SER A 59 -33.89 3.60 -7.61
N VAL A 60 -32.70 3.75 -7.04
CA VAL A 60 -31.46 3.13 -7.52
C VAL A 60 -30.95 2.16 -6.46
N GLU A 61 -30.60 0.94 -6.88
CA GLU A 61 -30.03 -0.05 -5.98
C GLU A 61 -28.60 0.37 -5.57
N PRO A 62 -28.24 0.28 -4.28
CA PRO A 62 -26.87 0.54 -3.85
C PRO A 62 -25.93 -0.50 -4.46
N GLU A 63 -24.75 -0.06 -4.89
CA GLU A 63 -23.69 -0.98 -5.27
C GLU A 63 -23.24 -1.81 -4.05
N ASN A 64 -22.61 -2.96 -4.29
CA ASN A 64 -21.90 -3.69 -3.22
C ASN A 64 -20.62 -2.94 -2.82
N ASP A 65 -20.09 -3.23 -1.63
CA ASP A 65 -18.75 -2.75 -1.26
C ASP A 65 -17.72 -3.15 -2.33
N PRO A 66 -16.94 -2.18 -2.86
CA PRO A 66 -16.03 -2.46 -3.96
C PRO A 66 -14.90 -3.37 -3.48
N ASN A 67 -14.66 -4.43 -4.25
CA ASN A 67 -13.55 -5.37 -4.07
C ASN A 67 -12.51 -5.13 -5.16
N GLY A 68 -11.23 -5.21 -4.80
CA GLY A 68 -10.18 -5.01 -5.79
C GLY A 68 -8.87 -4.49 -5.24
N PHE A 69 -7.98 -4.19 -6.17
CA PHE A 69 -6.71 -3.54 -5.91
C PHE A 69 -6.57 -2.33 -6.83
N TRP A 70 -6.14 -1.21 -6.29
CA TRP A 70 -5.86 0.01 -7.04
C TRP A 70 -4.52 0.57 -6.58
N PHE A 71 -3.59 0.73 -7.52
CA PHE A 71 -2.43 1.56 -7.32
C PHE A 71 -2.68 2.91 -7.99
N PHE A 72 -2.54 4.00 -7.24
CA PHE A 72 -2.67 5.37 -7.70
C PHE A 72 -1.25 5.98 -7.81
N PRO A 73 -0.62 5.98 -9.00
CA PRO A 73 0.77 6.39 -9.15
C PRO A 73 1.04 7.80 -8.64
N TYR A 74 0.15 8.74 -8.98
CA TYR A 74 0.23 10.15 -8.58
C TYR A 74 -0.01 10.41 -7.09
N GLY A 75 -0.46 9.40 -6.34
CA GLY A 75 -0.58 9.47 -4.88
C GLY A 75 0.47 8.63 -4.14
N GLY A 76 1.23 7.79 -4.87
CA GLY A 76 2.05 6.74 -4.27
C GLY A 76 1.24 5.81 -3.35
N LEU A 77 -0.04 5.61 -3.67
CA LEU A 77 -1.04 5.01 -2.79
C LEU A 77 -1.58 3.72 -3.40
N THR A 78 -1.61 2.68 -2.59
CA THR A 78 -2.35 1.45 -2.87
C THR A 78 -3.58 1.41 -2.00
N ILE A 79 -4.71 1.04 -2.60
CA ILE A 79 -5.92 0.63 -1.92
C ILE A 79 -6.19 -0.83 -2.30
N TYR A 80 -6.34 -1.70 -1.31
CA TYR A 80 -6.80 -3.06 -1.50
C TYR A 80 -8.08 -3.26 -0.68
N ARG A 81 -9.12 -3.83 -1.28
CA ARG A 81 -10.40 -4.05 -0.61
C ARG A 81 -10.87 -5.47 -0.83
N GLN A 82 -11.33 -6.11 0.24
CA GLN A 82 -12.10 -7.33 0.20
C GLN A 82 -13.25 -7.22 1.20
N LYS A 83 -14.42 -7.72 0.81
CA LYS A 83 -15.64 -7.69 1.62
C LYS A 83 -15.87 -6.25 2.11
N ASN A 84 -16.03 -6.06 3.42
CA ASN A 84 -16.27 -4.77 4.05
C ASN A 84 -14.98 -4.10 4.58
N TRP A 85 -13.79 -4.64 4.32
CA TRP A 85 -12.54 -4.08 4.81
C TRP A 85 -11.65 -3.53 3.69
N MET A 86 -10.77 -2.62 4.07
CA MET A 86 -9.85 -1.92 3.18
C MET A 86 -8.46 -1.83 3.79
N VAL A 87 -7.43 -1.95 2.97
CA VAL A 87 -6.06 -1.65 3.32
C VAL A 87 -5.60 -0.45 2.51
N SER A 88 -4.97 0.52 3.16
CA SER A 88 -4.19 1.55 2.50
C SER A 88 -2.71 1.27 2.68
N TRP A 89 -1.92 1.50 1.62
CA TRP A 89 -0.47 1.45 1.70
C TRP A 89 0.15 2.61 0.92
N ARG A 90 1.02 3.41 1.56
CA ARG A 90 1.58 4.62 0.94
C ARG A 90 3.11 4.65 0.97
N GLY A 91 3.71 4.90 -0.18
CA GLY A 91 5.15 5.12 -0.36
C GLY A 91 5.50 6.52 -0.89
N THR A 92 6.78 6.72 -1.15
CA THR A 92 7.37 7.95 -1.71
C THR A 92 8.32 7.61 -2.86
N SER A 93 8.58 8.56 -3.76
CA SER A 93 9.48 8.37 -4.91
C SER A 93 10.04 9.71 -5.39
N LYS A 94 10.76 9.71 -6.51
CA LYS A 94 11.18 10.94 -7.19
C LYS A 94 10.02 11.80 -7.72
N TYR A 95 8.81 11.26 -7.77
CA TYR A 95 7.60 11.96 -8.23
C TYR A 95 6.60 12.28 -7.13
N ILE A 96 6.67 11.55 -6.01
CA ILE A 96 5.70 11.63 -4.91
C ILE A 96 6.45 12.05 -3.67
N TRP A 97 6.05 13.17 -3.06
CA TRP A 97 6.75 13.66 -1.89
C TRP A 97 6.42 12.86 -0.61
N ASP A 98 7.34 12.94 0.35
CA ASP A 98 7.23 12.27 1.65
C ASP A 98 6.03 12.71 2.50
N PHE A 99 5.92 14.00 2.85
CA PHE A 99 4.86 14.57 3.68
C PHE A 99 4.73 16.09 3.47
N GLU A 100 3.60 16.68 3.89
CA GLU A 100 3.38 18.12 3.86
C GLU A 100 3.19 18.68 5.27
N GLY A 101 4.05 19.58 5.72
CA GLY A 101 4.01 20.17 7.06
C GLY A 101 5.42 20.24 7.65
N PRO A 102 5.69 21.02 8.72
CA PRO A 102 4.77 21.85 9.49
C PRO A 102 4.34 23.12 8.73
N ILE A 103 3.04 23.34 8.57
CA ILE A 103 2.49 24.58 7.99
C ILE A 103 1.36 25.09 8.88
N ASN A 104 1.51 26.29 9.44
CA ASN A 104 0.48 26.91 10.28
C ASN A 104 -0.02 26.00 11.42
N LYS A 105 0.89 25.28 12.09
CA LYS A 105 0.56 24.32 13.16
C LYS A 105 -0.30 23.15 12.67
N LYS A 106 -0.03 22.67 11.45
CA LYS A 106 -0.63 21.46 10.88
C LYS A 106 0.47 20.49 10.48
N ASN A 107 0.24 19.21 10.78
CA ASN A 107 1.11 18.08 10.46
C ASN A 107 2.57 18.29 10.91
N GLU A 108 2.76 18.72 12.16
CA GLU A 108 4.09 19.01 12.72
C GLU A 108 4.98 17.77 12.84
N TYR A 109 4.37 16.58 12.81
CA TYR A 109 5.00 15.29 13.08
C TYR A 109 4.86 14.30 11.91
N GLY A 110 4.48 14.76 10.72
CA GLY A 110 4.15 13.91 9.57
C GLY A 110 5.33 13.26 8.84
N ARG A 111 6.56 13.36 9.36
CA ARG A 111 7.80 12.96 8.69
C ARG A 111 7.75 11.57 8.06
N PHE A 112 7.05 10.63 8.69
CA PHE A 112 7.00 9.24 8.26
C PHE A 112 5.76 8.84 7.44
N ASN A 113 4.91 9.79 7.03
CA ASN A 113 3.66 9.49 6.30
C ASN A 113 3.87 8.81 4.93
N GLY A 114 5.06 8.91 4.33
CA GLY A 114 5.39 8.35 3.01
C GLY A 114 6.33 7.15 3.04
N THR A 115 6.52 6.51 4.20
CA THR A 115 7.60 5.53 4.42
C THR A 115 7.10 4.07 4.43
N GLY A 116 6.05 3.81 3.64
CA GLY A 116 5.42 2.49 3.55
C GLY A 116 4.37 2.26 4.63
N VAL A 117 3.64 3.32 5.01
CA VAL A 117 2.54 3.24 5.99
C VAL A 117 1.49 2.26 5.47
N LEU A 118 1.10 1.30 6.29
CA LEU A 118 0.08 0.29 6.01
C LEU A 118 -1.02 0.35 7.06
N GLN A 119 -2.25 0.65 6.67
CA GLN A 119 -3.40 0.72 7.59
C GLN A 119 -4.53 -0.20 7.12
N ILE A 120 -5.17 -0.88 8.06
CA ILE A 120 -6.28 -1.82 7.84
C ILE A 120 -7.54 -1.24 8.47
N TYR A 121 -8.54 -0.96 7.65
CA TYR A 121 -9.85 -0.47 8.06
C TYR A 121 -10.85 -1.59 7.92
N ALA A 122 -11.30 -2.15 9.06
CA ALA A 122 -12.15 -3.34 9.07
C ALA A 122 -13.27 -3.30 10.11
N THR A 123 -13.31 -2.25 10.94
CA THR A 123 -14.23 -2.14 12.08
C THR A 123 -15.04 -0.85 12.02
N GLY A 124 -16.29 -0.91 12.51
CA GLY A 124 -17.24 0.19 12.56
C GLY A 124 -18.46 -0.03 11.65
N LYS A 125 -19.52 0.74 11.90
CA LYS A 125 -20.69 0.89 11.03
C LYS A 125 -21.07 2.38 10.98
N PRO A 126 -20.57 3.15 10.00
CA PRO A 126 -19.69 2.72 8.90
C PRO A 126 -18.27 2.38 9.38
N VAL A 127 -17.53 1.61 8.57
CA VAL A 127 -16.11 1.32 8.81
C VAL A 127 -15.32 2.64 8.83
N SER A 128 -14.48 2.83 9.85
CA SER A 128 -13.70 4.07 10.00
C SER A 128 -12.32 3.85 10.59
N ALA A 129 -11.45 4.86 10.42
CA ALA A 129 -10.11 4.88 11.01
C ALA A 129 -10.14 4.71 12.53
N VAL A 130 -10.98 5.50 13.21
CA VAL A 130 -11.12 5.47 14.68
C VAL A 130 -11.67 4.13 15.15
N ALA A 131 -12.71 3.61 14.50
CA ALA A 131 -13.29 2.33 14.85
C ALA A 131 -12.34 1.16 14.56
N SER A 132 -11.36 1.31 13.65
CA SER A 132 -10.30 0.34 13.36
C SER A 132 -9.01 0.61 14.17
N GLY A 133 -9.08 1.46 15.20
CA GLY A 133 -7.98 1.68 16.15
C GLY A 133 -7.02 2.81 15.83
N TYR A 134 -7.17 3.52 14.72
CA TYR A 134 -6.34 4.68 14.38
C TYR A 134 -6.87 5.96 15.03
N GLY A 135 -6.66 6.06 16.35
CA GLY A 135 -6.93 7.27 17.12
C GLY A 135 -5.79 8.30 17.03
N VAL A 136 -6.10 9.57 17.28
CA VAL A 136 -5.10 10.67 17.29
C VAL A 136 -4.65 11.09 18.69
N LYS A 137 -5.40 10.71 19.74
CA LYS A 137 -5.06 11.06 21.13
C LYS A 137 -3.98 10.11 21.64
N GLY A 138 -2.81 10.62 22.02
CA GLY A 138 -1.66 9.82 22.45
C GLY A 138 -0.97 9.06 21.31
N TRP A 139 -1.19 9.45 20.06
CA TRP A 139 -0.61 8.78 18.89
C TRP A 139 0.89 9.06 18.77
N ASN A 140 1.71 8.00 18.75
CA ASN A 140 3.15 8.12 18.54
C ASN A 140 3.43 8.24 17.03
N TRP A 141 3.76 9.46 16.62
CA TRP A 141 4.04 9.83 15.23
C TRP A 141 5.31 9.18 14.64
N SER A 142 6.19 8.62 15.47
CA SER A 142 7.42 7.92 15.05
C SER A 142 7.19 6.45 14.71
N SER A 143 6.02 5.89 15.06
CA SER A 143 5.69 4.47 14.94
C SER A 143 4.42 4.25 14.12
N LEU A 144 4.36 4.79 12.90
CA LEU A 144 3.21 4.58 12.03
C LEU A 144 3.15 3.11 11.57
N PRO A 145 2.00 2.43 11.62
CA PRO A 145 1.88 1.04 11.17
C PRO A 145 2.41 0.83 9.74
N GLY A 146 3.16 -0.24 9.52
CA GLY A 146 3.80 -0.60 8.25
C GLY A 146 5.18 0.03 8.00
N THR A 147 5.55 1.11 8.69
CA THR A 147 6.79 1.84 8.39
C THR A 147 8.04 1.13 8.90
N THR A 148 9.18 1.40 8.25
CA THR A 148 10.51 1.07 8.77
C THR A 148 11.27 2.36 8.98
N THR A 149 11.41 2.79 10.23
CA THR A 149 11.82 4.15 10.60
C THR A 149 12.66 4.14 11.87
N LEU A 150 13.38 5.24 12.11
CA LEU A 150 14.08 5.44 13.38
C LEU A 150 13.07 5.69 14.50
N ASP A 151 13.31 5.13 15.69
CA ASP A 151 12.52 5.38 16.90
C ASP A 151 12.91 6.73 17.53
N ILE A 152 12.55 7.82 16.82
CA ILE A 152 12.91 9.19 17.18
C ILE A 152 11.93 9.72 18.25
N PRO A 153 12.41 10.34 19.34
CA PRO A 153 11.56 11.08 20.28
C PRO A 153 10.79 12.21 19.58
N HIS A 154 9.54 12.45 19.98
CA HIS A 154 8.68 13.41 19.28
C HIS A 154 9.27 14.83 19.24
N GLU A 155 10.11 15.23 20.18
CA GLU A 155 10.77 16.55 20.18
C GLU A 155 11.76 16.73 19.02
N LYS A 156 12.27 15.62 18.47
CA LYS A 156 13.25 15.57 17.37
C LYS A 156 12.62 15.20 16.03
N LEU A 157 11.35 14.79 16.02
CA LEU A 157 10.65 14.36 14.82
C LEU A 157 10.30 15.52 13.85
N PRO A 158 9.88 16.71 14.31
CA PRO A 158 9.55 17.84 13.43
C PRO A 158 10.72 18.24 12.52
N SER A 159 10.42 18.46 11.24
CA SER A 159 11.39 18.89 10.24
C SER A 159 10.83 20.01 9.39
N LYS A 160 11.63 21.06 9.14
CA LYS A 160 11.29 22.12 8.16
C LYS A 160 11.53 21.68 6.71
N LYS A 161 12.24 20.57 6.51
CA LYS A 161 12.40 19.94 5.19
C LYS A 161 11.23 18.97 5.02
N HIS A 162 10.27 19.38 4.21
CA HIS A 162 9.07 18.63 3.88
C HIS A 162 8.80 18.77 2.38
N ARG A 163 7.82 18.02 1.89
CA ARG A 163 7.53 17.83 0.47
C ARG A 163 8.80 17.42 -0.31
N GLN A 164 9.61 16.58 0.30
CA GLN A 164 10.85 16.11 -0.31
C GLN A 164 10.54 14.92 -1.21
N TYR A 165 11.02 14.98 -2.45
CA TYR A 165 11.01 13.84 -3.36
C TYR A 165 12.23 12.96 -3.08
N SER A 166 12.05 11.65 -3.13
CA SER A 166 13.16 10.71 -3.02
C SER A 166 14.09 10.79 -4.25
N SER A 167 15.33 10.34 -4.13
CA SER A 167 16.19 10.10 -5.31
C SER A 167 15.83 8.83 -6.07
N VAL A 168 14.94 7.99 -5.52
CA VAL A 168 14.60 6.68 -6.08
C VAL A 168 13.28 6.72 -6.84
N ASN A 169 13.22 6.05 -7.99
CA ASN A 169 12.06 5.98 -8.87
C ASN A 169 11.19 4.74 -8.65
N PHE A 170 11.70 3.71 -7.97
CA PHE A 170 11.00 2.45 -7.77
C PHE A 170 9.89 2.61 -6.72
N LEU A 171 8.69 2.96 -7.16
CA LEU A 171 7.43 2.94 -6.41
C LEU A 171 6.31 2.57 -7.36
N GLY A 172 5.69 1.41 -7.16
CA GLY A 172 4.63 0.95 -8.05
C GLY A 172 3.69 -0.04 -7.41
N GLY A 173 2.69 -0.43 -8.19
CA GLY A 173 1.89 -1.60 -7.93
C GLY A 173 1.27 -2.18 -9.19
N THR A 174 0.99 -3.49 -9.15
CA THR A 174 0.33 -4.22 -10.23
C THR A 174 -0.78 -5.08 -9.69
N ARG A 175 -1.80 -5.33 -10.51
CA ARG A 175 -2.94 -6.20 -10.19
C ARG A 175 -3.06 -7.33 -11.19
N LEU A 176 -3.15 -8.56 -10.70
CA LEU A 176 -3.52 -9.71 -11.55
C LEU A 176 -5.04 -9.84 -11.68
N ASP A 177 -5.75 -9.70 -10.56
CA ASP A 177 -7.21 -9.69 -10.46
C ASP A 177 -7.63 -9.04 -9.14
N ASP A 178 -8.94 -9.00 -8.86
CA ASP A 178 -9.48 -8.29 -7.70
C ASP A 178 -9.00 -8.82 -6.34
N SER A 179 -8.39 -10.00 -6.30
CA SER A 179 -7.90 -10.65 -5.08
C SER A 179 -6.39 -10.86 -5.06
N CYS A 180 -5.67 -10.28 -6.03
CA CYS A 180 -4.23 -10.45 -6.17
C CYS A 180 -3.54 -9.20 -6.70
N GLY A 181 -2.74 -8.57 -5.85
CA GLY A 181 -1.94 -7.41 -6.21
C GLY A 181 -0.60 -7.39 -5.48
N VAL A 182 0.31 -6.58 -6.01
CA VAL A 182 1.64 -6.37 -5.43
C VAL A 182 1.91 -4.88 -5.44
N SER A 183 2.36 -4.35 -4.30
CA SER A 183 2.88 -2.99 -4.20
C SER A 183 4.28 -3.01 -3.63
N SER A 184 5.14 -2.14 -4.13
CA SER A 184 6.54 -2.16 -3.74
C SER A 184 7.19 -0.81 -3.94
N PHE A 185 8.15 -0.51 -3.06
CA PHE A 185 9.02 0.63 -3.24
C PHE A 185 10.42 0.37 -2.70
N THR A 186 11.36 1.18 -3.17
CA THR A 186 12.68 1.33 -2.57
C THR A 186 12.70 2.66 -1.83
N TYR A 187 12.86 2.55 -0.52
CA TYR A 187 12.85 3.66 0.41
C TYR A 187 14.27 4.14 0.67
N ALA A 188 14.45 5.45 0.55
CA ALA A 188 15.59 6.17 1.09
C ALA A 188 15.02 7.41 1.80
N ASP A 189 15.26 7.53 3.11
CA ASP A 189 14.83 8.69 3.88
C ASP A 189 15.57 9.94 3.40
N ASN A 190 14.86 11.04 3.17
CA ASN A 190 15.49 12.32 2.81
C ASN A 190 16.15 13.00 4.01
N LEU A 191 15.85 12.55 5.24
CA LEU A 191 16.19 13.20 6.49
C LEU A 191 17.03 12.32 7.43
N SER A 192 17.40 11.12 7.01
CA SER A 192 18.32 10.21 7.71
C SER A 192 19.06 9.32 6.69
N SER A 193 19.92 8.45 7.18
CA SER A 193 20.61 7.44 6.37
C SER A 193 19.76 6.19 6.08
N VAL A 194 18.54 6.11 6.60
CA VAL A 194 17.72 4.89 6.50
C VAL A 194 17.41 4.55 5.04
N LYS A 195 17.71 3.30 4.66
CA LYS A 195 17.22 2.71 3.41
C LYS A 195 16.57 1.36 3.67
N ALA A 196 15.65 1.00 2.78
CA ALA A 196 14.93 -0.26 2.82
C ALA A 196 14.28 -0.57 1.47
N ASN A 197 14.28 -1.85 1.08
CA ASN A 197 13.41 -2.35 0.02
C ASN A 197 12.17 -2.94 0.68
N LYS A 198 10.98 -2.42 0.38
CA LYS A 198 9.72 -2.86 1.02
C LYS A 198 8.70 -3.29 -0.02
N SER A 199 8.06 -4.44 0.20
CA SER A 199 7.00 -4.94 -0.67
C SER A 199 5.84 -5.50 0.13
N VAL A 200 4.64 -5.36 -0.42
CA VAL A 200 3.38 -5.85 0.13
C VAL A 200 2.67 -6.65 -0.95
N PHE A 201 2.31 -7.88 -0.63
CA PHE A 201 1.59 -8.78 -1.52
C PHE A 201 0.21 -9.03 -0.94
N PHE A 202 -0.81 -8.85 -1.77
CA PHE A 202 -2.21 -8.98 -1.38
C PHE A 202 -2.78 -10.23 -2.03
N PHE A 203 -3.30 -11.16 -1.23
CA PHE A 203 -3.87 -12.43 -1.69
C PHE A 203 -5.13 -12.78 -0.89
N ASP A 204 -6.30 -12.59 -1.48
CA ASP A 204 -7.58 -12.83 -0.78
C ASP A 204 -7.60 -12.08 0.58
N ASP A 205 -7.76 -12.80 1.69
CA ASP A 205 -7.74 -12.28 3.07
C ASP A 205 -6.32 -12.14 3.67
N TYR A 206 -5.28 -12.47 2.91
CA TYR A 206 -3.89 -12.43 3.36
C TYR A 206 -3.12 -11.23 2.80
N ILE A 207 -2.31 -10.62 3.66
CA ILE A 207 -1.37 -9.55 3.29
C ILE A 207 0.01 -9.98 3.74
N TYR A 208 0.92 -10.20 2.80
CA TYR A 208 2.31 -10.54 3.11
C TYR A 208 3.17 -9.28 2.99
N VAL A 209 3.82 -8.88 4.08
CA VAL A 209 4.68 -7.70 4.14
C VAL A 209 6.12 -8.15 4.33
N LEU A 210 7.04 -7.65 3.49
CA LEU A 210 8.46 -7.92 3.67
C LEU A 210 9.37 -6.74 3.35
N GLY A 211 10.50 -6.72 4.05
CA GLY A 211 11.54 -5.71 3.94
C GLY A 211 12.92 -6.35 3.89
N THR A 212 13.79 -5.86 3.02
CA THR A 212 15.20 -6.26 2.88
C THR A 212 16.09 -5.05 2.73
N GLU A 213 17.41 -5.25 2.78
CA GLU A 213 18.40 -4.17 2.70
C GLU A 213 18.09 -3.06 3.71
N LEU A 214 17.68 -3.46 4.92
CA LEU A 214 17.40 -2.52 6.00
C LEU A 214 18.74 -2.03 6.54
N GLU A 215 19.01 -0.75 6.32
CA GLU A 215 20.26 -0.12 6.72
C GLU A 215 20.03 1.23 7.38
N SER A 216 20.89 1.55 8.34
CA SER A 216 21.14 2.93 8.76
C SER A 216 22.61 3.07 9.16
N THR A 217 23.19 4.26 9.03
CA THR A 217 24.61 4.50 9.30
C THR A 217 24.80 5.82 10.03
N GLY A 218 25.52 5.79 11.16
CA GLY A 218 25.79 6.98 11.97
C GLY A 218 24.55 7.54 12.69
N GLU A 219 23.46 6.77 12.75
CA GLU A 219 22.26 7.15 13.48
C GLU A 219 22.40 6.87 14.97
N HIS A 220 21.69 7.65 15.78
CA HIS A 220 21.67 7.53 17.24
C HIS A 220 20.45 6.74 17.77
N TYR A 221 19.44 6.54 16.93
CA TYR A 221 18.19 5.88 17.29
C TYR A 221 18.13 4.48 16.67
N MET A 222 17.37 3.60 17.31
CA MET A 222 17.13 2.26 16.78
C MET A 222 16.30 2.33 15.49
N LEU A 223 16.64 1.50 14.51
CA LEU A 223 15.77 1.23 13.38
C LEU A 223 14.71 0.22 13.81
N GLN A 224 13.43 0.55 13.58
CA GLN A 224 12.30 -0.32 13.90
C GLN A 224 11.39 -0.49 12.69
N THR A 225 10.70 -1.62 12.60
CA THR A 225 9.50 -1.76 11.76
C THR A 225 8.28 -1.81 12.64
N THR A 226 7.33 -0.89 12.45
CA THR A 226 6.08 -0.92 13.21
C THR A 226 5.08 -1.83 12.51
N VAL A 227 4.65 -2.89 13.20
CA VAL A 227 3.65 -3.84 12.72
C VAL A 227 2.25 -3.31 13.03
N ALA A 228 2.05 -2.84 14.27
CA ALA A 228 0.79 -2.27 14.74
C ALA A 228 1.04 -1.13 15.73
N GLN A 229 0.15 -0.14 15.68
CA GLN A 229 -0.07 0.86 16.73
C GLN A 229 -1.56 1.16 16.71
N LEU A 230 -2.28 0.65 17.70
CA LEU A 230 -3.74 0.60 17.69
C LEU A 230 -4.27 1.03 19.05
N SER A 231 -5.17 2.00 19.04
CA SER A 231 -5.81 2.51 20.26
C SER A 231 -6.69 1.43 20.90
N VAL A 232 -6.63 1.35 22.23
CA VAL A 232 -7.36 0.40 23.07
C VAL A 232 -7.98 1.14 24.25
N LYS A 233 -8.89 0.48 24.97
CA LYS A 233 -9.62 1.10 26.09
C LYS A 233 -8.76 1.31 27.34
N ASP A 234 -7.90 0.35 27.65
CA ASP A 234 -7.01 0.32 28.81
C ASP A 234 -5.81 -0.60 28.56
N ASP A 235 -4.87 -0.67 29.51
CA ASP A 235 -3.69 -1.53 29.50
C ASP A 235 -3.80 -2.75 30.44
N LYS A 236 -5.01 -3.15 30.84
CA LYS A 236 -5.22 -4.21 31.85
C LYS A 236 -4.89 -5.60 31.33
N SER A 237 -5.08 -5.85 30.03
CA SER A 237 -4.71 -7.12 29.42
C SER A 237 -3.40 -7.00 28.66
N LYS A 238 -2.62 -8.09 28.67
CA LYS A 238 -1.39 -8.20 27.88
C LYS A 238 -1.74 -8.35 26.38
N PRO A 239 -0.90 -7.85 25.46
CA PRO A 239 -0.98 -8.18 24.05
C PRO A 239 -0.91 -9.71 23.83
N TYR A 240 -1.61 -10.21 22.82
CA TYR A 240 -1.47 -11.60 22.40
C TYR A 240 -0.22 -11.73 21.51
N LEU A 241 0.92 -12.05 22.10
CA LEU A 241 2.15 -12.39 21.39
C LEU A 241 2.65 -13.75 21.92
N ASN A 242 2.64 -14.77 21.07
CA ASN A 242 3.04 -16.13 21.42
C ASN A 242 4.01 -16.68 20.36
N GLY A 243 5.31 -16.55 20.64
CA GLY A 243 6.36 -16.95 19.69
C GLY A 243 6.31 -16.10 18.42
N ASP A 244 5.96 -16.73 17.31
CA ASP A 244 5.83 -16.12 15.98
C ASP A 244 4.40 -15.64 15.65
N LYS A 245 3.46 -15.77 16.59
CA LYS A 245 2.05 -15.37 16.42
C LYS A 245 1.75 -14.10 17.19
N TYR A 246 1.11 -13.14 16.53
CA TYR A 246 0.52 -11.95 17.14
C TYR A 246 -0.95 -11.80 16.70
N VAL A 247 -1.83 -11.36 17.61
CA VAL A 247 -3.22 -11.02 17.28
C VAL A 247 -3.49 -9.64 17.84
N ASP A 248 -3.89 -8.72 16.97
CA ASP A 248 -4.13 -7.35 17.38
C ASP A 248 -5.49 -7.19 18.09
N PRO A 249 -5.75 -6.04 18.74
CA PRO A 249 -6.99 -5.80 19.47
C PRO A 249 -8.25 -5.77 18.59
N TYR A 250 -8.09 -5.69 17.26
CA TYR A 250 -9.17 -5.64 16.27
C TYR A 250 -9.35 -6.99 15.54
N GLY A 251 -8.65 -8.03 16.01
CA GLY A 251 -8.82 -9.41 15.55
C GLY A 251 -8.06 -9.74 14.27
N HIS A 252 -7.11 -8.92 13.83
CA HIS A 252 -6.22 -9.30 12.73
C HIS A 252 -5.13 -10.23 13.27
N ALA A 253 -4.88 -11.32 12.54
CA ALA A 253 -3.90 -12.31 12.92
C ALA A 253 -2.60 -12.09 12.16
N TYR A 254 -1.47 -12.21 12.86
CA TYR A 254 -0.14 -11.97 12.32
C TYR A 254 0.74 -13.19 12.57
N TYR A 255 1.50 -13.57 11.55
CA TYR A 255 2.54 -14.60 11.63
C TYR A 255 3.87 -14.04 11.16
N PHE A 256 4.88 -14.09 12.02
CA PHE A 256 6.23 -13.65 11.73
C PHE A 256 7.05 -14.81 11.17
N VAL A 257 7.52 -14.69 9.92
CA VAL A 257 8.41 -15.70 9.31
C VAL A 257 9.73 -15.80 10.08
N ASN A 258 10.13 -14.71 10.71
CA ASN A 258 11.16 -14.64 11.74
C ASN A 258 10.70 -13.68 12.84
N SER A 259 10.60 -14.17 14.07
CA SER A 259 10.12 -13.41 15.23
C SER A 259 11.22 -12.72 16.04
N LYS A 260 12.48 -12.78 15.59
CA LYS A 260 13.60 -12.08 16.24
C LYS A 260 13.30 -10.58 16.36
N GLY A 261 13.42 -10.05 17.57
CA GLY A 261 13.22 -8.62 17.85
C GLY A 261 11.75 -8.18 17.83
N VAL A 262 10.79 -9.10 17.69
CA VAL A 262 9.35 -8.79 17.80
C VAL A 262 9.01 -8.48 19.25
N ILE A 263 8.43 -7.32 19.48
CA ILE A 263 7.99 -6.85 20.80
C ILE A 263 6.57 -6.31 20.66
N ALA A 264 5.67 -6.77 21.53
CA ALA A 264 4.34 -6.20 21.67
C ALA A 264 4.15 -5.66 23.09
N GLU A 265 3.63 -4.43 23.19
CA GLU A 265 3.36 -3.77 24.46
C GLU A 265 2.00 -3.07 24.43
N ARG A 266 1.36 -3.01 25.60
CA ARG A 266 0.16 -2.20 25.81
C ARG A 266 0.42 -1.21 26.94
N LYS A 267 0.26 0.09 26.66
CA LYS A 267 0.55 1.14 27.65
C LYS A 267 -0.20 2.43 27.36
N LEU A 268 -0.30 3.28 28.37
CA LEU A 268 -0.67 4.68 28.21
C LEU A 268 0.46 5.43 27.48
N GLN A 269 0.16 5.95 26.29
CA GLN A 269 1.05 6.84 25.56
C GLN A 269 0.68 8.30 25.85
N THR A 270 1.69 9.15 26.04
CA THR A 270 1.53 10.60 26.19
C THR A 270 2.32 11.28 25.09
N GLU A 271 1.62 11.75 24.06
CA GLU A 271 2.23 12.24 22.83
C GLU A 271 1.65 13.61 22.43
N PRO A 272 2.41 14.44 21.71
CA PRO A 272 1.92 15.72 21.24
C PRO A 272 0.76 15.56 20.24
N LEU A 273 -0.17 16.50 20.28
CA LEU A 273 -1.16 16.64 19.21
C LEU A 273 -0.46 17.02 17.90
N GLU A 274 -1.04 16.64 16.74
CA GLU A 274 -0.47 16.94 15.41
C GLU A 274 -0.14 18.43 15.19
N SER A 275 -0.91 19.30 15.84
CA SER A 275 -0.76 20.76 15.80
C SER A 275 0.30 21.32 16.75
N LYS A 276 0.97 20.46 17.52
CA LYS A 276 1.93 20.82 18.58
C LYS A 276 1.31 21.64 19.73
N ARG A 277 -0.03 21.80 19.76
CA ARG A 277 -0.75 22.55 20.80
C ARG A 277 -1.05 21.68 22.01
N GLY A 278 0.00 21.28 22.73
CA GLY A 278 -0.09 20.44 23.91
C GLY A 278 0.00 18.94 23.63
N VAL A 279 -0.16 18.16 24.68
CA VAL A 279 -0.08 16.69 24.65
C VAL A 279 -1.46 16.07 24.85
N SER A 280 -1.59 14.84 24.38
CA SER A 280 -2.78 14.03 24.56
C SER A 280 -2.37 12.64 25.06
N LYS A 281 -3.32 11.96 25.71
CA LYS A 281 -3.09 10.64 26.27
C LYS A 281 -4.08 9.65 25.68
N GLY A 282 -3.62 8.42 25.46
CA GLY A 282 -4.43 7.31 25.00
C GLY A 282 -3.73 5.99 25.28
N TYR A 283 -4.49 4.93 25.55
CA TYR A 283 -3.92 3.60 25.64
C TYR A 283 -3.75 3.03 24.24
N TYR A 284 -2.57 2.46 23.99
CA TYR A 284 -2.25 1.81 22.72
C TYR A 284 -1.68 0.43 22.99
N GLU A 285 -2.03 -0.48 22.09
CA GLU A 285 -1.22 -1.66 21.83
C GLU A 285 -0.32 -1.38 20.63
N THR A 286 0.98 -1.65 20.80
CA THR A 286 1.95 -1.59 19.70
C THR A 286 2.61 -2.94 19.53
N CYS A 287 2.92 -3.28 18.28
CA CYS A 287 3.77 -4.41 17.92
C CYS A 287 4.85 -3.90 16.95
N LYS A 288 6.11 -4.20 17.24
CA LYS A 288 7.27 -3.68 16.52
C LYS A 288 8.31 -4.78 16.31
N ILE A 289 9.12 -4.64 15.27
CA ILE A 289 10.33 -5.44 15.03
C ILE A 289 11.52 -4.52 15.24
N ASN A 290 12.35 -4.81 16.23
CA ASN A 290 13.57 -4.05 16.52
C ASN A 290 14.75 -4.58 15.71
N HIS A 291 15.34 -3.72 14.87
CA HIS A 291 16.49 -4.03 14.03
C HIS A 291 17.82 -3.56 14.64
N GLY A 292 17.78 -2.90 15.80
CA GLY A 292 18.96 -2.35 16.47
C GLY A 292 19.39 -0.99 15.93
N ILE A 293 20.54 -0.51 16.40
CA ILE A 293 21.16 0.75 15.97
C ILE A 293 22.11 0.46 14.81
N ASN A 294 22.00 1.22 13.73
CA ASN A 294 22.83 1.07 12.53
C ASN A 294 22.91 -0.37 11.98
N PRO A 295 21.76 -1.03 11.73
CA PRO A 295 21.77 -2.33 11.07
C PRO A 295 22.35 -2.22 9.66
N CYS A 296 22.83 -3.35 9.16
CA CYS A 296 23.33 -3.50 7.80
C CYS A 296 22.76 -4.79 7.23
N ASN A 297 22.02 -4.70 6.13
CA ASN A 297 21.37 -5.83 5.45
C ASN A 297 20.42 -6.65 6.34
N GLU A 298 19.76 -6.02 7.31
CA GLU A 298 18.69 -6.67 8.07
C GLU A 298 17.44 -6.87 7.18
N SER A 299 16.52 -7.74 7.64
CA SER A 299 15.29 -8.04 6.91
C SER A 299 14.15 -8.42 7.85
N TYR A 300 12.92 -8.34 7.36
CA TYR A 300 11.75 -8.89 8.05
C TYR A 300 10.74 -9.42 7.04
N ALA A 301 9.92 -10.37 7.49
CA ALA A 301 8.72 -10.80 6.78
C ALA A 301 7.64 -11.23 7.76
N TYR A 302 6.40 -10.80 7.52
CA TYR A 302 5.24 -11.25 8.27
C TYR A 302 4.00 -11.31 7.37
N VAL A 303 3.07 -12.17 7.75
CA VAL A 303 1.79 -12.37 7.07
C VAL A 303 0.66 -11.91 7.99
N ILE A 304 -0.28 -11.16 7.44
CA ILE A 304 -1.50 -10.75 8.11
C ILE A 304 -2.65 -11.57 7.52
N ASN A 305 -3.48 -12.17 8.35
CA ASN A 305 -4.81 -12.66 7.98
C ASN A 305 -5.85 -11.71 8.58
N VAL A 306 -6.48 -10.91 7.71
CA VAL A 306 -7.42 -9.88 8.13
C VAL A 306 -8.64 -10.54 8.78
N ASN A 307 -8.99 -10.11 9.99
CA ASN A 307 -10.05 -10.68 10.83
C ASN A 307 -9.86 -12.18 11.16
N GLY A 308 -8.63 -12.69 11.12
CA GLY A 308 -8.34 -14.10 11.38
C GLY A 308 -8.41 -14.52 12.86
N GLY A 309 -8.21 -13.58 13.79
CA GLY A 309 -8.14 -13.85 15.23
C GLY A 309 -7.08 -14.90 15.61
N ILE A 310 -7.25 -15.52 16.77
CA ILE A 310 -6.33 -16.56 17.27
C ILE A 310 -6.27 -17.75 16.29
N LYS A 311 -7.42 -18.21 15.80
CA LYS A 311 -7.48 -19.34 14.85
C LYS A 311 -6.69 -19.05 13.57
N GLY A 312 -6.80 -17.84 13.02
CA GLY A 312 -6.04 -17.45 11.84
C GLY A 312 -4.54 -17.37 12.08
N ALA A 313 -4.11 -16.99 13.29
CA ALA A 313 -2.69 -16.98 13.66
C ALA A 313 -2.14 -18.41 13.78
N ASP A 314 -2.91 -19.32 14.40
CA ASP A 314 -2.56 -20.74 14.51
C ASP A 314 -2.50 -21.39 13.12
N GLU A 315 -3.53 -21.18 12.28
CA GLU A 315 -3.55 -21.69 10.90
C GLU A 315 -2.37 -21.17 10.08
N LEU A 316 -1.98 -19.90 10.22
CA LEU A 316 -0.81 -19.36 9.54
C LEU A 316 0.47 -20.04 10.03
N SER A 317 0.65 -20.21 11.33
CA SER A 317 1.84 -20.87 11.91
C SER A 317 1.96 -22.32 11.45
N ASP A 318 0.86 -23.08 11.51
CA ASP A 318 0.84 -24.52 11.19
C ASP A 318 0.97 -24.80 9.69
N SER A 319 0.43 -23.93 8.84
CA SER A 319 0.30 -24.17 7.39
C SER A 319 0.99 -23.13 6.51
N TYR A 320 1.87 -22.30 7.08
CA TYR A 320 2.62 -21.28 6.34
C TYR A 320 3.27 -21.85 5.07
N SER A 321 4.01 -22.95 5.20
CA SER A 321 4.74 -23.58 4.10
C SER A 321 3.81 -24.22 3.05
N GLN A 322 2.57 -24.53 3.39
CA GLN A 322 1.55 -25.02 2.48
C GLN A 322 0.86 -23.87 1.72
N LYS A 323 0.75 -22.69 2.34
CA LYS A 323 0.13 -21.50 1.74
C LYS A 323 1.09 -20.64 0.93
N PHE A 324 2.32 -20.47 1.41
CA PHE A 324 3.29 -19.53 0.85
C PHE A 324 4.64 -20.19 0.55
N LYS A 325 5.33 -19.68 -0.46
CA LYS A 325 6.76 -19.94 -0.71
C LYS A 325 7.42 -18.62 -1.08
N LEU A 326 8.29 -18.14 -0.18
CA LEU A 326 9.20 -17.04 -0.49
C LEU A 326 10.28 -17.60 -1.41
N ILE A 327 10.21 -17.24 -2.69
CA ILE A 327 11.14 -17.73 -3.73
C ILE A 327 12.44 -16.93 -3.67
N ARG A 328 12.31 -15.61 -3.49
CA ARG A 328 13.45 -14.70 -3.41
C ARG A 328 13.11 -13.49 -2.54
N SER A 329 14.08 -13.03 -1.74
CA SER A 329 13.94 -11.89 -0.85
C SER A 329 15.28 -11.23 -0.64
N ASP A 330 15.75 -10.48 -1.64
CA ASP A 330 17.03 -9.78 -1.63
C ASP A 330 16.91 -8.42 -2.36
N LYS A 331 18.03 -7.71 -2.51
CA LYS A 331 18.12 -6.44 -3.24
C LYS A 331 17.64 -6.51 -4.69
N ILE A 332 17.74 -7.67 -5.34
CA ILE A 332 17.40 -7.85 -6.76
C ILE A 332 15.90 -7.98 -6.92
N ALA A 333 15.26 -8.84 -6.12
CA ALA A 333 13.82 -9.00 -6.18
C ALA A 333 13.20 -9.57 -4.90
N HIS A 334 11.93 -9.22 -4.71
CA HIS A 334 11.02 -9.92 -3.81
C HIS A 334 10.05 -10.76 -4.64
N ILE A 335 10.05 -12.08 -4.45
CA ILE A 335 9.23 -13.02 -5.21
C ILE A 335 8.53 -13.97 -4.24
N LEU A 336 7.20 -13.96 -4.29
CA LEU A 336 6.35 -14.72 -3.37
C LEU A 336 5.28 -15.48 -4.13
N LEU A 337 5.19 -16.78 -3.88
CA LEU A 337 4.14 -17.65 -4.40
C LEU A 337 3.09 -17.91 -3.31
N TYR A 338 1.83 -17.54 -3.59
CA TYR A 338 0.65 -18.03 -2.89
C TYR A 338 0.19 -19.34 -3.53
N LYS A 339 0.56 -20.45 -2.89
CA LYS A 339 0.40 -21.81 -3.40
C LYS A 339 -1.06 -22.21 -3.58
N VAL A 340 -1.95 -21.77 -2.68
CA VAL A 340 -3.37 -22.17 -2.64
C VAL A 340 -4.06 -21.91 -3.98
N LYS A 341 -3.77 -20.77 -4.63
CA LYS A 341 -4.35 -20.38 -5.92
C LYS A 341 -3.33 -20.30 -7.07
N GLY A 342 -2.09 -20.74 -6.84
CA GLY A 342 -1.01 -20.65 -7.82
C GLY A 342 -0.71 -19.22 -8.29
N LYS A 343 -0.96 -18.21 -7.42
CA LYS A 343 -0.72 -16.81 -7.74
C LYS A 343 0.64 -16.39 -7.22
N LYS A 344 1.41 -15.67 -8.02
CA LYS A 344 2.77 -15.28 -7.67
C LYS A 344 2.97 -13.79 -7.92
N GLY A 345 3.58 -13.10 -6.96
CA GLY A 345 3.92 -11.70 -7.07
C GLY A 345 5.43 -11.51 -7.17
N TYR A 346 5.83 -10.45 -7.87
CA TYR A 346 7.22 -10.07 -8.07
C TYR A 346 7.38 -8.56 -7.92
N ALA A 347 8.39 -8.14 -7.18
CA ALA A 347 8.93 -6.78 -7.23
C ALA A 347 10.42 -6.87 -7.61
N VAL A 348 10.73 -6.63 -8.88
CA VAL A 348 12.07 -6.80 -9.46
C VAL A 348 12.74 -5.44 -9.62
N ARG A 349 13.78 -5.20 -8.82
CA ARG A 349 14.49 -3.91 -8.75
C ARG A 349 15.72 -3.86 -9.66
N GLU A 350 16.30 -5.00 -9.98
CA GLU A 350 17.44 -5.11 -10.88
C GLU A 350 17.07 -5.91 -12.14
N ALA A 351 17.38 -5.34 -13.31
CA ALA A 351 17.11 -5.94 -14.61
C ALA A 351 18.26 -6.81 -15.11
N GLY A 352 17.96 -7.72 -16.05
CA GLY A 352 18.97 -8.57 -16.71
C GLY A 352 19.52 -9.71 -15.84
N ILE A 353 19.09 -9.81 -14.59
CA ILE A 353 19.50 -10.85 -13.64
C ILE A 353 18.55 -12.05 -13.71
N ASN A 354 19.09 -13.27 -13.58
CA ASN A 354 18.28 -14.48 -13.42
C ASN A 354 17.54 -14.41 -12.07
N LEU A 355 16.21 -14.49 -12.12
CA LEU A 355 15.35 -14.37 -10.95
C LEU A 355 15.36 -15.61 -10.04
N GLN A 356 15.95 -16.72 -10.48
CA GLN A 356 15.91 -18.02 -9.79
C GLN A 356 14.46 -18.51 -9.58
N ASP A 357 13.58 -18.14 -10.50
CA ASP A 357 12.19 -18.56 -10.52
C ASP A 357 11.94 -19.54 -11.67
N ASP A 358 11.01 -20.47 -11.43
CA ASP A 358 10.69 -21.55 -12.37
C ASP A 358 9.80 -21.09 -13.54
N ASP A 359 9.18 -19.91 -13.46
CA ASP A 359 8.28 -19.40 -14.50
C ASP A 359 8.83 -18.16 -15.21
N ILE A 360 9.27 -17.16 -14.46
CA ILE A 360 9.83 -15.92 -15.02
C ILE A 360 11.34 -15.92 -14.81
N LEU A 361 12.09 -16.07 -15.90
CA LEU A 361 13.54 -16.24 -15.85
C LEU A 361 14.26 -14.93 -15.56
N LYS A 362 13.86 -13.85 -16.24
CA LYS A 362 14.44 -12.51 -16.12
C LYS A 362 13.53 -11.44 -16.75
N VAL A 363 13.87 -10.17 -16.52
CA VAL A 363 13.19 -9.00 -17.10
C VAL A 363 14.22 -8.01 -17.67
N SER A 364 13.84 -7.20 -18.66
CA SER A 364 14.75 -6.20 -19.28
C SER A 364 14.88 -4.90 -18.49
N THR A 365 13.94 -4.60 -17.62
CA THR A 365 13.82 -3.33 -16.89
C THR A 365 13.18 -3.62 -15.52
N PRO A 366 13.53 -2.87 -14.45
CA PRO A 366 12.86 -3.02 -13.16
C PRO A 366 11.34 -2.92 -13.32
N CYS A 367 10.61 -3.82 -12.68
CA CYS A 367 9.17 -3.94 -12.84
C CYS A 367 8.51 -4.59 -11.63
N ILE A 368 7.18 -4.49 -11.58
CA ILE A 368 6.35 -5.24 -10.64
C ILE A 368 5.44 -6.14 -11.48
N LEU A 369 5.43 -7.43 -11.13
CA LEU A 369 4.68 -8.46 -11.85
C LEU A 369 3.74 -9.19 -10.91
N ALA A 370 2.63 -9.67 -11.45
CA ALA A 370 1.83 -10.72 -10.84
C ALA A 370 1.47 -11.74 -11.91
N THR A 371 1.50 -13.02 -11.55
CA THR A 371 1.27 -14.11 -12.50
C THR A 371 0.43 -15.23 -11.88
N GLN A 372 -0.26 -15.98 -12.74
CA GLN A 372 -0.96 -17.19 -12.33
C GLN A 372 -0.98 -18.18 -13.48
N LYS A 373 -0.30 -19.31 -13.29
CA LYS A 373 -0.26 -20.41 -14.25
C LYS A 373 -1.38 -21.40 -13.93
N SER A 374 -2.10 -21.83 -14.96
CA SER A 374 -3.18 -22.81 -14.86
C SER A 374 -3.10 -23.82 -16.01
N VAL A 375 -3.93 -24.85 -15.97
CA VAL A 375 -4.05 -25.83 -17.07
C VAL A 375 -4.49 -25.21 -18.39
N ASN A 376 -5.19 -24.06 -18.36
CA ASN A 376 -5.77 -23.43 -19.53
C ASN A 376 -4.94 -22.27 -20.09
N GLY A 377 -3.86 -21.89 -19.41
CA GLY A 377 -3.05 -20.75 -19.80
C GLY A 377 -2.30 -20.10 -18.65
N TYR A 378 -1.56 -19.05 -18.99
CA TYR A 378 -0.71 -18.31 -18.07
C TYR A 378 -1.07 -16.82 -18.09
N ARG A 379 -1.64 -16.32 -16.99
CA ARG A 379 -1.97 -14.90 -16.83
C ARG A 379 -0.77 -14.15 -16.30
N ILE A 380 -0.47 -12.99 -16.90
CA ILE A 380 0.63 -12.11 -16.52
C ILE A 380 0.12 -10.68 -16.47
N ALA A 381 0.41 -9.97 -15.38
CA ALA A 381 0.15 -8.55 -15.22
C ALA A 381 1.44 -7.82 -14.82
N VAL A 382 1.73 -6.70 -15.47
CA VAL A 382 3.01 -5.98 -15.36
C VAL A 382 2.78 -4.50 -15.22
N SER A 383 3.60 -3.87 -14.40
CA SER A 383 3.77 -2.41 -14.39
C SER A 383 5.25 -2.06 -14.31
N ASN A 384 5.67 -1.00 -15.00
CA ASN A 384 6.94 -0.35 -14.75
C ASN A 384 6.75 0.70 -13.63
N PRO A 385 7.38 0.55 -12.44
CA PRO A 385 7.19 1.46 -11.32
C PRO A 385 7.78 2.86 -11.57
N ASP A 386 8.66 3.04 -12.55
CA ASP A 386 9.08 4.39 -12.96
C ASP A 386 7.98 5.00 -13.85
N MET A 387 7.36 6.08 -13.37
CA MET A 387 6.39 6.85 -14.16
C MET A 387 7.02 7.51 -15.39
N ASN A 388 8.36 7.61 -15.46
CA ASN A 388 9.14 8.09 -16.60
C ASN A 388 8.68 9.45 -17.17
N ARG A 389 8.29 10.38 -16.28
CA ARG A 389 7.81 11.72 -16.66
C ARG A 389 8.94 12.67 -17.07
N PHE A 390 10.06 12.57 -16.36
CA PHE A 390 11.28 13.35 -16.54
C PHE A 390 12.45 12.61 -15.86
N ASP A 391 13.67 12.97 -16.27
CA ASP A 391 14.89 12.26 -15.90
C ASP A 391 15.48 12.79 -14.58
N GLU A 392 15.46 14.11 -14.41
CA GLU A 392 16.03 14.79 -13.26
C GLU A 392 15.22 14.59 -11.96
N LYS A 393 15.92 14.63 -10.83
CA LYS A 393 15.28 14.87 -9.54
C LYS A 393 14.93 16.35 -9.45
N ILE A 394 13.71 16.65 -9.03
CA ILE A 394 13.24 18.02 -8.81
C ILE A 394 13.01 18.29 -7.33
N ASP A 395 12.98 19.56 -6.95
CA ASP A 395 12.46 20.03 -5.67
C ASP A 395 10.97 20.40 -5.77
N TYR A 396 10.27 20.47 -4.63
CA TYR A 396 8.86 20.86 -4.61
C TYR A 396 8.58 22.20 -5.28
N ALA A 397 9.45 23.20 -5.10
CA ALA A 397 9.29 24.52 -5.73
C ALA A 397 9.22 24.43 -7.27
N GLN A 398 10.02 23.54 -7.85
CA GLN A 398 10.08 23.33 -9.30
C GLN A 398 8.85 22.59 -9.82
N SER A 399 8.14 21.81 -9.00
CA SER A 399 6.99 21.01 -9.44
C SER A 399 5.83 21.82 -10.06
N SER A 400 5.79 23.13 -9.80
CA SER A 400 4.83 24.07 -10.40
C SER A 400 5.24 24.58 -11.78
N GLU A 401 6.50 24.40 -12.18
CA GLU A 401 6.97 24.77 -13.52
C GLU A 401 6.24 23.92 -14.56
N ARG A 402 5.80 24.58 -15.64
CA ARG A 402 4.95 23.96 -16.67
C ARG A 402 5.54 22.66 -17.23
N LYS A 403 6.87 22.61 -17.41
CA LYS A 403 7.60 21.44 -17.93
C LYS A 403 7.53 20.21 -17.03
N TYR A 404 7.30 20.36 -15.73
CA TYR A 404 7.17 19.24 -14.79
C TYR A 404 5.71 18.98 -14.41
N HIS A 405 4.94 20.05 -14.20
CA HIS A 405 3.54 19.94 -13.80
C HIS A 405 2.71 19.18 -14.86
N PHE A 406 2.88 19.58 -16.13
CA PHE A 406 2.18 18.99 -17.28
C PHE A 406 3.03 17.94 -18.01
N ALA A 407 4.12 17.44 -17.41
CA ALA A 407 4.91 16.38 -18.02
C ALA A 407 4.08 15.09 -18.14
N ASP A 408 3.91 14.61 -19.36
CA ASP A 408 3.34 13.29 -19.61
C ASP A 408 4.34 12.19 -19.28
N SER A 409 3.82 11.02 -18.91
CA SER A 409 4.64 9.82 -18.80
C SER A 409 5.12 9.36 -20.16
N ARG A 410 6.43 9.15 -20.30
CA ARG A 410 7.02 8.55 -21.50
C ARG A 410 6.91 7.03 -21.43
N SER A 411 6.80 6.38 -22.59
CA SER A 411 6.81 4.91 -22.67
C SER A 411 8.09 4.34 -22.04
N ALA A 412 7.94 3.27 -21.27
CA ALA A 412 9.02 2.59 -20.57
C ALA A 412 8.80 1.06 -20.66
N PRO A 413 8.99 0.46 -21.85
CA PRO A 413 8.63 -0.93 -22.11
C PRO A 413 9.36 -1.94 -21.22
N VAL A 414 8.70 -3.05 -20.92
CA VAL A 414 9.25 -4.15 -20.13
C VAL A 414 9.19 -5.44 -20.94
N ILE A 415 10.34 -6.08 -21.16
CA ILE A 415 10.42 -7.40 -21.77
C ILE A 415 10.57 -8.44 -20.66
N ILE A 416 9.67 -9.42 -20.67
CA ILE A 416 9.69 -10.56 -19.75
C ILE A 416 10.16 -11.80 -20.49
N TYR A 417 11.01 -12.58 -19.84
CA TYR A 417 11.50 -13.86 -20.35
C TYR A 417 10.79 -14.98 -19.58
N VAL A 418 9.75 -15.52 -20.19
CA VAL A 418 8.91 -16.58 -19.64
C VAL A 418 9.50 -17.94 -20.01
N LYS A 419 9.64 -18.86 -19.05
CA LYS A 419 10.07 -20.23 -19.32
C LYS A 419 8.99 -21.00 -20.09
N GLY A 420 9.38 -21.70 -21.14
CA GLY A 420 8.51 -22.53 -21.97
C GLY A 420 8.05 -21.86 -23.26
N TYR A 421 7.22 -22.59 -24.01
CA TYR A 421 6.78 -22.23 -25.36
C TYR A 421 5.35 -21.71 -25.34
N TRP A 422 5.20 -20.39 -25.39
CA TRP A 422 3.93 -19.70 -25.24
C TRP A 422 3.62 -18.83 -26.44
N LYS A 423 2.33 -18.54 -26.64
CA LYS A 423 1.85 -17.47 -27.52
C LYS A 423 0.77 -16.67 -26.81
N LEU A 424 0.53 -15.45 -27.28
CA LEU A 424 -0.59 -14.64 -26.80
C LEU A 424 -1.90 -15.35 -27.10
N LYS A 425 -2.82 -15.37 -26.15
CA LYS A 425 -4.17 -15.89 -26.35
C LYS A 425 -4.96 -15.02 -27.34
N GLU A 426 -4.78 -13.71 -27.21
CA GLU A 426 -5.41 -12.69 -28.05
C GLU A 426 -4.39 -11.58 -28.36
N GLU A 427 -4.51 -10.96 -29.54
CA GLU A 427 -3.69 -9.80 -29.89
C GLU A 427 -4.10 -8.58 -29.05
N GLN A 428 -3.11 -7.83 -28.57
CA GLN A 428 -3.32 -6.64 -27.77
C GLN A 428 -2.41 -5.52 -28.27
N LYS A 429 -2.91 -4.29 -28.26
CA LYS A 429 -2.16 -3.13 -28.76
C LYS A 429 -0.83 -2.89 -28.01
N ASP A 430 -0.84 -3.15 -26.70
CA ASP A 430 0.25 -2.76 -25.80
C ASP A 430 1.09 -3.98 -25.34
N VAL A 431 0.92 -5.15 -25.98
CA VAL A 431 1.63 -6.40 -25.66
C VAL A 431 2.08 -7.10 -26.93
N HIS A 432 3.39 -7.37 -27.04
CA HIS A 432 4.01 -7.91 -28.26
C HIS A 432 4.79 -9.18 -27.97
N LEU A 433 4.52 -10.25 -28.73
CA LEU A 433 5.36 -11.45 -28.75
C LEU A 433 6.64 -11.15 -29.55
N ILE A 434 7.79 -11.09 -28.90
CA ILE A 434 9.08 -10.74 -29.53
C ILE A 434 9.73 -11.97 -30.16
N SER A 435 9.75 -13.07 -29.41
CA SER A 435 10.32 -14.35 -29.86
C SER A 435 9.83 -15.46 -28.94
N HIS A 436 9.71 -16.67 -29.44
CA HIS A 436 9.37 -17.83 -28.62
C HIS A 436 9.99 -19.09 -29.19
N ASP A 437 10.52 -19.93 -28.31
CA ASP A 437 11.03 -21.27 -28.62
C ASP A 437 10.62 -22.25 -27.52
N LYS A 438 11.06 -23.51 -27.64
CA LYS A 438 10.72 -24.59 -26.68
C LYS A 438 11.14 -24.29 -25.24
N ASN A 439 12.11 -23.42 -25.03
CA ASN A 439 12.69 -23.12 -23.73
C ASN A 439 12.24 -21.76 -23.18
N THR A 440 12.07 -20.76 -24.03
CA THR A 440 11.80 -19.39 -23.58
C THR A 440 10.92 -18.60 -24.55
N THR A 441 9.96 -17.89 -23.99
CA THR A 441 9.10 -16.92 -24.66
C THR A 441 9.39 -15.51 -24.15
N LYS A 442 9.61 -14.57 -25.06
CA LYS A 442 9.88 -13.15 -24.77
C LYS A 442 8.68 -12.31 -25.16
N ILE A 443 8.16 -11.55 -24.21
CA ILE A 443 6.98 -10.70 -24.40
C ILE A 443 7.32 -9.29 -23.95
N CYS A 444 7.06 -8.31 -24.81
CA CYS A 444 7.21 -6.89 -24.51
C CYS A 444 5.87 -6.30 -24.10
N PHE A 445 5.86 -5.53 -23.02
CA PHE A 445 4.71 -4.75 -22.54
C PHE A 445 5.05 -3.27 -22.67
N ASP A 446 4.24 -2.50 -23.40
CA ASP A 446 4.45 -1.07 -23.66
C ASP A 446 4.01 -0.22 -22.45
N CYS A 447 4.65 -0.46 -21.31
CA CYS A 447 4.31 0.15 -20.02
C CYS A 447 4.47 1.67 -20.07
N VAL A 448 3.51 2.39 -19.50
CA VAL A 448 3.56 3.85 -19.36
C VAL A 448 2.82 4.30 -18.10
N GLY A 449 3.43 5.25 -17.37
CA GLY A 449 2.81 5.91 -16.22
C GLY A 449 2.50 4.99 -15.04
N ALA A 450 3.32 3.95 -14.82
CA ALA A 450 3.13 2.94 -13.79
C ALA A 450 1.75 2.26 -13.79
N ARG A 451 1.10 2.23 -14.96
CA ARG A 451 -0.16 1.50 -15.17
C ARG A 451 0.11 0.00 -15.32
N THR A 452 -0.85 -0.80 -14.89
CA THR A 452 -0.84 -2.25 -15.13
C THR A 452 -1.26 -2.56 -16.56
N ILE A 453 -0.50 -3.40 -17.25
CA ILE A 453 -0.87 -4.06 -18.51
C ILE A 453 -0.92 -5.56 -18.25
N SER A 454 -1.97 -6.24 -18.69
CA SER A 454 -2.17 -7.67 -18.48
C SER A 454 -2.46 -8.42 -19.77
N THR A 455 -1.98 -9.66 -19.84
CA THR A 455 -2.24 -10.58 -20.93
C THR A 455 -2.45 -12.00 -20.42
N GLU A 456 -2.97 -12.86 -21.29
CA GLU A 456 -3.09 -14.30 -21.07
C GLU A 456 -2.33 -15.03 -22.19
N LEU A 457 -1.55 -16.02 -21.81
CA LEU A 457 -0.78 -16.86 -22.72
C LEU A 457 -1.40 -18.25 -22.79
N ILE A 458 -1.26 -18.88 -23.94
CA ILE A 458 -1.58 -20.30 -24.14
C ILE A 458 -0.33 -21.03 -24.61
N GLU A 459 -0.18 -22.28 -24.18
CA GLU A 459 0.95 -23.10 -24.55
C GLU A 459 0.90 -23.41 -26.05
N CYS A 460 2.06 -23.33 -26.71
CA CYS A 460 2.20 -23.75 -28.08
C CYS A 460 2.20 -25.28 -28.16
N LYS A 461 1.60 -25.83 -29.22
CA LYS A 461 1.59 -27.28 -29.48
C LYS A 461 2.93 -27.79 -29.97
#